data_AF-A0A935EKI7-F1
#
_entry.id   AF-A0A935EKI7-F1
#
_cell.length_a   1.000
_cell.length_b   1.000
_cell.length_c   1.000
_cell.angle_alpha   90.00
_cell.angle_beta   90.00
_cell.angle_gamma   90.00
#
_symmetry.space_group_name_H-M   'P 1'
#
loop_
_entity.id
_entity.type
_entity.pdbx_description
1 polymer ?
#
loop_
_entity_poly.entity_id
_entity_poly.type
_entity_poly.pdbx_seq_one_letter_code
_entity_poly.pdbx_strand_id
1 'polypeptide(L)'
;MWRYVAGAFAALLLSVAGMLFWSSQAGTKSILGAPPASEQSPLGAVDVAAPLEASDRTREKSRFSRYDADENGSVSREEYLQSRRKSYARLDLDGDGKLSFDEYAAKAIKKFASVDRDRTGALTPAEFLATRVVRKTGPKGNCPPPPPLRANAGGGDEDS
;
A
#
# COMPACT_ATOMS: atom_id res chain seq x y z
N MET A 1 -13.37 -37.72 -43.20
CA MET A 1 -13.59 -37.89 -41.74
C MET A 1 -13.28 -36.62 -40.93
N TRP A 2 -12.37 -35.74 -41.39
CA TRP A 2 -11.94 -34.55 -40.63
C TRP A 2 -13.03 -33.48 -40.38
N ARG A 3 -14.03 -33.40 -41.27
CA ARG A 3 -15.18 -32.50 -41.14
C ARG A 3 -16.09 -32.80 -39.93
N TYR A 4 -16.16 -34.07 -39.47
CA TYR A 4 -16.87 -34.42 -38.25
C TYR A 4 -16.06 -34.11 -36.99
N VAL A 5 -14.72 -34.23 -37.07
CA VAL A 5 -13.80 -33.86 -35.98
C VAL A 5 -13.84 -32.35 -35.75
N ALA A 6 -13.81 -31.55 -36.81
CA ALA A 6 -13.95 -30.10 -36.73
C ALA A 6 -15.31 -29.66 -36.14
N GLY A 7 -16.40 -30.33 -36.55
CA GLY A 7 -17.73 -30.07 -36.00
C GLY A 7 -17.85 -30.42 -34.51
N ALA A 8 -17.29 -31.56 -34.08
CA ALA A 8 -17.29 -31.96 -32.68
C ALA A 8 -16.51 -30.98 -31.79
N PHE A 9 -15.38 -30.45 -32.29
CA PHE A 9 -14.58 -29.49 -31.55
C PHE A 9 -15.28 -28.12 -31.43
N ALA A 10 -15.94 -27.66 -32.49
CA ALA A 10 -16.73 -26.43 -32.47
C ALA A 10 -17.92 -26.53 -31.50
N ALA A 11 -18.61 -27.67 -31.47
CA ALA A 11 -19.69 -27.91 -30.53
C ALA A 11 -19.20 -27.89 -29.07
N LEU A 12 -18.04 -28.53 -28.80
CA LEU A 12 -17.43 -28.54 -27.47
C LEU A 12 -17.03 -27.14 -27.02
N LEU A 13 -16.43 -26.34 -27.91
CA LEU A 13 -16.06 -24.96 -27.60
C LEU A 13 -17.29 -24.09 -27.28
N LEU A 14 -18.40 -24.25 -28.00
CA LEU A 14 -19.63 -23.52 -27.72
C LEU A 14 -20.29 -23.95 -26.41
N SER A 15 -20.26 -25.24 -26.07
CA SER A 15 -20.76 -25.73 -24.78
C SER A 15 -19.94 -25.18 -23.60
N VAL A 16 -18.62 -25.13 -23.72
CA VAL A 16 -17.74 -24.56 -22.68
C VAL A 16 -17.95 -23.05 -22.55
N ALA A 17 -18.05 -22.32 -23.67
CA ALA A 17 -18.29 -20.88 -23.65
C ALA A 17 -19.65 -20.53 -23.03
N GLY A 18 -20.70 -21.30 -23.33
CA GLY A 18 -22.01 -21.14 -22.70
C GLY A 18 -21.98 -21.40 -21.19
N MET A 19 -21.23 -22.42 -20.75
CA MET A 19 -21.07 -22.73 -19.33
C MET A 19 -20.30 -21.64 -18.58
N LEU A 20 -19.26 -21.07 -19.19
CA LEU A 20 -18.51 -19.95 -18.61
C LEU A 20 -19.36 -18.70 -18.50
N PHE A 21 -20.14 -18.35 -19.54
CA PHE A 21 -21.03 -17.19 -19.51
C PHE A 21 -22.12 -17.32 -18.44
N TRP A 22 -22.71 -18.52 -18.29
CA TRP A 22 -23.72 -18.77 -17.26
C TRP A 22 -23.11 -18.80 -15.84
N SER A 23 -21.90 -19.33 -15.68
CA SER A 23 -21.21 -19.33 -14.38
C SER A 23 -20.66 -17.96 -13.97
N SER A 24 -20.41 -17.06 -14.93
CA SER A 24 -19.87 -15.72 -14.67
C SER A 24 -20.88 -14.77 -14.01
N GLN A 25 -22.14 -15.16 -13.91
CA GLN A 25 -23.20 -14.40 -13.23
C GLN A 25 -23.61 -15.02 -11.88
N ALA A 26 -22.74 -15.84 -11.27
CA ALA A 26 -22.83 -16.16 -9.85
C ALA A 26 -22.44 -14.90 -9.05
N GLY A 27 -23.42 -14.03 -8.81
CA GLY A 27 -23.27 -12.82 -8.02
C GLY A 27 -22.56 -13.13 -6.72
N THR A 28 -21.52 -12.35 -6.43
CA THR A 28 -20.93 -12.25 -5.10
C THR A 28 -22.06 -11.93 -4.14
N LYS A 29 -22.59 -12.95 -3.45
CA LYS A 29 -23.38 -12.71 -2.24
C LYS A 29 -22.46 -11.90 -1.34
N SER A 30 -22.72 -10.59 -1.24
CA SER A 30 -22.06 -9.73 -0.29
C SER A 30 -22.23 -10.36 1.08
N ILE A 31 -21.18 -11.00 1.59
CA ILE A 31 -21.11 -11.55 2.96
C ILE A 31 -20.89 -10.40 3.96
N LEU A 32 -21.33 -9.20 3.60
CA LEU A 32 -21.39 -8.05 4.48
C LEU A 32 -22.87 -7.75 4.58
N GLY A 33 -23.47 -8.14 5.72
CA GLY A 33 -24.78 -7.63 6.10
C GLY A 33 -24.75 -6.12 5.98
N ALA A 34 -25.82 -5.54 5.43
CA ALA A 34 -25.97 -4.10 5.39
C ALA A 34 -25.64 -3.54 6.79
N PRO A 35 -24.77 -2.52 6.92
CA PRO A 35 -24.69 -1.80 8.17
C PRO A 35 -26.13 -1.36 8.49
N PRO A 36 -26.58 -1.46 9.76
CA PRO A 36 -27.87 -0.88 10.12
C PRO A 36 -27.87 0.54 9.57
N ALA A 37 -28.97 0.94 8.94
CA ALA A 37 -29.15 2.31 8.50
C ALA A 37 -28.90 3.19 9.71
N SER A 38 -27.69 3.71 9.82
CA SER A 38 -27.36 4.74 10.77
C SER A 38 -28.19 5.91 10.28
N GLU A 39 -29.32 6.12 10.96
CA GLU A 39 -30.12 7.32 10.88
C GLU A 39 -29.12 8.47 10.95
N GLN A 40 -28.88 9.08 9.79
CA GLN A 40 -28.14 10.31 9.68
C GLN A 40 -29.06 11.37 10.29
N SER A 41 -29.03 11.47 11.62
CA SER A 41 -29.41 12.71 12.28
C SER A 41 -28.59 13.81 11.61
N PRO A 42 -29.20 14.90 11.13
CA PRO A 42 -28.46 15.97 10.49
C PRO A 42 -27.62 16.65 11.58
N LEU A 43 -26.38 16.18 11.76
CA LEU A 43 -25.32 16.95 12.37
C LEU A 43 -25.23 18.21 11.53
N GLY A 44 -25.66 19.32 12.14
CA GLY A 44 -25.77 20.63 11.52
C GLY A 44 -24.54 20.92 10.67
N ALA A 45 -24.80 21.59 9.54
CA ALA A 45 -23.80 22.02 8.58
C ALA A 45 -22.61 22.67 9.31
N VAL A 46 -21.55 21.89 9.51
CA VAL A 46 -20.24 22.45 9.74
C VAL A 46 -19.80 22.85 8.35
N ASP A 47 -19.93 24.14 8.05
CA ASP A 47 -19.23 24.76 6.93
C ASP A 47 -17.74 24.46 7.11
N VAL A 48 -17.29 23.37 6.49
CA VAL A 48 -15.88 23.11 6.22
C VAL A 48 -15.48 24.14 5.18
N ALA A 49 -15.19 25.35 5.69
CA ALA A 49 -14.41 26.36 5.00
C ALA A 49 -13.27 25.65 4.28
N ALA A 50 -13.16 25.96 2.99
CA ALA A 50 -12.32 25.38 1.95
C ALA A 50 -11.17 24.48 2.47
N PRO A 51 -10.98 23.27 1.90
CA PRO A 51 -9.82 22.44 2.20
C PRO A 51 -8.57 23.31 2.23
N LEU A 52 -7.90 23.32 3.38
CA LEU A 52 -6.61 23.96 3.53
C LEU A 52 -5.71 23.34 2.46
N GLU A 53 -5.48 24.08 1.37
CA GLU A 53 -4.51 23.78 0.33
C GLU A 53 -3.12 23.78 0.99
N ALA A 54 -2.80 22.65 1.62
CA ALA A 54 -1.46 22.33 2.04
C ALA A 54 -0.61 22.42 0.79
N SER A 55 0.23 23.46 0.75
CA SER A 55 1.12 23.81 -0.37
C SER A 55 1.54 22.57 -1.14
N ASP A 56 1.22 22.62 -2.42
CA ASP A 56 1.19 21.59 -3.43
C ASP A 56 2.59 21.03 -3.81
N ARG A 57 3.46 20.78 -2.83
CA ARG A 57 4.21 19.52 -2.83
C ARG A 57 3.34 18.50 -2.11
N THR A 58 2.24 18.14 -2.74
CA THR A 58 1.45 16.97 -2.36
C THR A 58 2.42 15.82 -2.07
N ARG A 59 2.13 15.04 -1.04
CA ARG A 59 2.95 13.89 -0.62
C ARG A 59 3.40 13.02 -1.80
N GLU A 60 2.59 12.96 -2.85
CA GLU A 60 2.89 12.27 -4.10
C GLU A 60 3.97 12.95 -4.96
N LYS A 61 3.96 14.29 -5.13
CA LYS A 61 5.08 15.01 -5.76
C LYS A 61 6.40 14.73 -5.03
N SER A 62 6.37 14.72 -3.69
CA SER A 62 7.56 14.38 -2.89
C SER A 62 8.02 12.92 -3.02
N ARG A 63 7.11 12.00 -3.38
CA ARG A 63 7.47 10.59 -3.68
C ARG A 63 7.99 10.46 -5.09
N PHE A 64 7.37 11.16 -6.04
CA PHE A 64 7.72 11.19 -7.44
C PHE A 64 9.14 11.72 -7.65
N SER A 65 9.49 12.86 -7.05
CA SER A 65 10.85 13.44 -7.10
C SER A 65 11.93 12.58 -6.46
N ARG A 66 11.61 11.47 -5.78
CA ARG A 66 12.62 10.50 -5.30
C ARG A 66 13.03 9.49 -6.36
N TYR A 67 12.19 9.32 -7.39
CA TYR A 67 12.39 8.35 -8.46
C TYR A 67 12.78 9.05 -9.76
N ASP A 68 12.19 10.19 -10.07
CA ASP A 68 12.56 11.06 -11.20
C ASP A 68 13.89 11.75 -10.87
N ALA A 69 14.99 11.19 -11.38
CA ALA A 69 16.35 11.62 -11.05
C ALA A 69 16.88 12.64 -12.06
N ASP A 70 16.34 12.64 -13.28
CA ASP A 70 16.65 13.60 -14.32
C ASP A 70 15.67 14.81 -14.36
N GLU A 71 14.67 14.82 -13.46
CA GLU A 71 13.67 15.87 -13.30
C GLU A 71 12.87 16.13 -14.59
N ASN A 72 12.70 15.09 -15.42
CA ASN A 72 12.01 15.21 -16.70
C ASN A 72 10.47 15.17 -16.57
N GLY A 73 9.95 14.97 -15.36
CA GLY A 73 8.51 14.91 -15.10
C GLY A 73 7.89 13.53 -15.39
N SER A 74 8.71 12.51 -15.64
CA SER A 74 8.33 11.11 -15.81
C SER A 74 9.31 10.20 -15.06
N VAL A 75 8.88 8.99 -14.70
CA VAL A 75 9.80 7.99 -14.11
C VAL A 75 10.01 6.91 -15.14
N SER A 76 11.21 6.86 -15.72
CA SER A 76 11.60 5.80 -16.65
C SER A 76 11.72 4.44 -15.92
N ARG A 77 11.71 3.35 -16.70
CA ARG A 77 11.89 2.00 -16.15
C ARG A 77 13.24 1.88 -15.43
N GLU A 78 14.27 2.47 -16.00
CA GLU A 78 15.63 2.45 -15.48
C GLU A 78 15.71 3.18 -14.14
N GLU A 79 15.09 4.35 -14.03
CA GLU A 79 14.98 5.13 -12.79
C GLU A 79 14.20 4.41 -11.71
N TYR A 80 13.05 3.81 -12.07
CA TYR A 80 12.28 3.00 -11.15
C TYR A 80 13.11 1.82 -10.59
N LEU A 81 13.90 1.17 -11.46
CA LEU A 81 14.74 0.04 -11.10
C LEU A 81 16.03 0.44 -10.38
N GLN A 82 16.49 1.70 -10.45
CA GLN A 82 17.73 2.12 -9.79
C GLN A 82 17.74 1.82 -8.29
N SER A 83 16.64 2.09 -7.60
CA SER A 83 16.51 1.77 -6.16
C SER A 83 16.68 0.27 -5.88
N ARG A 84 16.15 -0.57 -6.78
CA ARG A 84 16.29 -2.03 -6.70
C ARG A 84 17.72 -2.47 -6.99
N ARG A 85 18.35 -1.94 -8.05
CA ARG A 85 19.76 -2.22 -8.38
C ARG A 85 20.71 -1.83 -7.25
N LYS A 86 20.53 -0.65 -6.65
CA LYS A 86 21.31 -0.21 -5.47
C LYS A 86 21.08 -1.11 -4.26
N SER A 87 19.89 -1.69 -4.10
CA SER A 87 19.62 -2.62 -3.00
C SER A 87 20.22 -3.99 -3.26
N TYR A 88 20.18 -4.44 -4.52
CA TYR A 88 20.78 -5.68 -4.98
C TYR A 88 22.31 -5.66 -4.79
N ALA A 89 22.99 -4.64 -5.31
CA ALA A 89 24.44 -4.48 -5.18
C ALA A 89 24.93 -4.25 -3.74
N ARG A 90 24.02 -4.01 -2.79
CA ARG A 90 24.35 -3.96 -1.35
C ARG A 90 24.25 -5.31 -0.66
N LEU A 91 23.54 -6.26 -1.27
CA LEU A 91 23.34 -7.60 -0.75
C LEU A 91 24.30 -8.60 -1.42
N ASP A 92 24.51 -8.45 -2.72
CA ASP A 92 25.52 -9.15 -3.51
C ASP A 92 26.92 -8.63 -3.11
N LEU A 93 27.62 -9.40 -2.28
CA LEU A 93 28.92 -9.04 -1.74
C LEU A 93 30.07 -9.59 -2.59
N ASP A 94 29.83 -10.69 -3.30
CA ASP A 94 30.82 -11.35 -4.15
C ASP A 94 30.84 -10.81 -5.59
N GLY A 95 29.80 -10.09 -6.01
CA GLY A 95 29.68 -9.46 -7.32
C GLY A 95 29.34 -10.43 -8.43
N ASP A 96 28.79 -11.60 -8.12
CA ASP A 96 28.48 -12.65 -9.10
C ASP A 96 27.17 -12.40 -9.87
N GLY A 97 26.41 -11.37 -9.47
CA GLY A 97 25.14 -11.02 -10.09
C GLY A 97 24.02 -11.99 -9.73
N LYS A 98 24.18 -12.79 -8.68
CA LYS A 98 23.19 -13.62 -8.01
C LYS A 98 23.15 -13.23 -6.52
N LEU A 99 22.18 -13.77 -5.80
CA LEU A 99 22.08 -13.57 -4.36
C LEU A 99 22.00 -14.93 -3.72
N SER A 100 23.07 -15.33 -3.06
CA SER A 100 23.08 -16.56 -2.28
C SER A 100 22.14 -16.45 -1.08
N PHE A 101 21.72 -17.58 -0.52
CA PHE A 101 20.87 -17.59 0.66
C PHE A 101 21.53 -16.87 1.84
N ASP A 102 22.83 -17.06 2.02
CA ASP A 102 23.59 -16.48 3.12
C ASP A 102 23.69 -14.96 2.99
N GLU A 103 23.87 -14.43 1.78
CA GLU A 103 23.86 -12.98 1.51
C GLU A 103 22.48 -12.36 1.72
N TYR A 104 21.43 -13.03 1.24
CA TYR A 104 20.05 -12.59 1.47
C TYR A 104 19.71 -12.58 2.97
N ALA A 105 20.11 -13.63 3.68
CA ALA A 105 19.81 -13.83 5.10
C ALA A 105 20.82 -13.15 6.03
N ALA A 106 21.89 -12.54 5.54
CA ALA A 106 22.98 -11.99 6.36
C ALA A 106 22.49 -11.08 7.50
N LYS A 107 21.51 -10.22 7.23
CA LYS A 107 20.89 -9.37 8.27
C LYS A 107 20.08 -10.17 9.29
N ALA A 108 19.35 -11.19 8.84
CA ALA A 108 18.57 -12.06 9.70
C ALA A 108 19.47 -12.91 10.59
N ILE A 109 20.53 -13.51 10.02
CA ILE A 109 21.55 -14.27 10.73
C ILE A 109 22.23 -13.39 11.79
N LYS A 110 22.67 -12.18 11.41
CA LYS A 110 23.28 -11.24 12.36
C LYS A 110 22.32 -10.83 13.48
N LYS A 111 21.03 -10.62 13.17
CA LYS A 111 20.02 -10.28 14.17
C LYS A 111 19.77 -11.47 15.10
N PHE A 112 19.66 -12.67 14.57
CA PHE A 112 19.51 -13.90 15.33
C PHE A 112 20.68 -14.08 16.30
N ALA A 113 21.92 -14.05 15.80
CA ALA A 113 23.12 -14.16 16.63
C ALA A 113 23.27 -13.04 17.67
N SER A 114 22.71 -11.86 17.42
CA SER A 114 22.70 -10.77 18.41
C SER A 114 21.68 -10.96 19.53
N VAL A 115 20.68 -11.80 19.31
CA VAL A 115 19.54 -12.01 20.21
C VAL A 115 19.68 -13.33 20.98
N ASP A 116 20.19 -14.38 20.34
CA ASP A 116 20.61 -15.65 20.94
C ASP A 116 21.88 -15.44 21.79
N ARG A 117 21.70 -15.11 23.07
CA ARG A 117 22.83 -14.82 23.96
C ARG A 117 23.49 -16.09 24.49
N ASP A 118 22.72 -17.16 24.63
CA ASP A 118 23.20 -18.44 25.15
C ASP A 118 23.83 -19.34 24.07
N ARG A 119 23.74 -18.94 22.80
CA ARG A 119 24.28 -19.63 21.62
C ARG A 119 23.70 -21.04 21.48
N THR A 120 22.44 -21.20 21.87
CA THR A 120 21.75 -22.48 21.76
C THR A 120 21.28 -22.76 20.34
N GLY A 121 21.27 -21.77 19.45
CA GLY A 121 20.72 -21.90 18.11
C GLY A 121 19.19 -21.88 18.09
N ALA A 122 18.55 -21.52 19.20
CA ALA A 122 17.10 -21.34 19.31
C ALA A 122 16.80 -20.04 20.07
N LEU A 123 15.66 -19.40 19.75
CA LEU A 123 15.20 -18.24 20.49
C LEU A 123 14.12 -18.65 21.49
N THR A 124 14.34 -18.35 22.75
CA THR A 124 13.29 -18.44 23.77
C THR A 124 12.21 -17.36 23.50
N PRO A 125 10.98 -17.50 24.04
CA PRO A 125 9.95 -16.48 23.88
C PRO A 125 10.40 -15.09 24.34
N ALA A 126 11.20 -15.01 25.40
CA ALA A 126 11.76 -13.76 25.91
C ALA A 126 12.74 -13.12 24.92
N GLU A 127 13.60 -13.91 24.29
CA GLU A 127 14.55 -13.44 23.28
C GLU A 127 13.85 -13.09 21.96
N PHE A 128 12.83 -13.85 21.56
CA PHE A 128 12.06 -13.55 20.37
C PHE A 128 11.37 -12.17 20.46
N LEU A 129 10.90 -11.76 21.63
CA LEU A 129 10.35 -10.42 21.84
C LEU A 129 11.36 -9.30 21.56
N ALA A 130 12.66 -9.55 21.71
CA ALA A 130 13.73 -8.61 21.39
C ALA A 130 14.00 -8.49 19.87
N THR A 131 13.45 -9.39 19.05
CA THR A 131 13.49 -9.27 17.59
C THR A 131 12.46 -8.28 17.03
N ARG A 132 11.50 -7.82 17.85
CA ARG A 132 10.44 -6.90 17.47
C ARG A 132 10.98 -5.62 16.82
N VAL A 133 10.41 -5.25 15.67
CA VAL A 133 10.69 -3.97 15.01
C VAL A 133 10.06 -2.83 15.81
N VAL A 134 10.84 -2.22 16.71
CA VAL A 134 10.45 -0.99 17.39
C VAL A 134 10.72 0.18 16.45
N ARG A 135 9.66 0.78 15.91
CA ARG A 135 9.79 2.03 15.15
C ARG A 135 10.01 3.16 16.15
N LYS A 136 11.19 3.76 16.16
CA LYS A 136 11.41 5.02 16.87
C LYS A 136 10.57 6.08 16.16
N THR A 137 9.58 6.64 16.86
CA THR A 137 8.84 7.80 16.36
C THR A 137 9.83 8.95 16.17
N GLY A 138 9.81 9.56 14.98
CA GLY A 138 10.64 10.74 14.71
C GLY A 138 10.30 11.89 15.66
N PRO A 139 11.17 12.90 15.78
CA PRO A 139 10.87 14.11 16.53
C PRO A 139 9.54 14.70 16.00
N LYS A 140 8.62 15.02 16.90
CA LYS A 140 7.40 15.73 16.50
C LYS A 140 7.85 17.09 15.97
N GLY A 141 7.64 17.34 14.68
CA GLY A 141 7.82 18.69 14.14
C GLY A 141 6.92 19.66 14.91
N ASN A 142 7.38 20.89 15.08
CA ASN A 142 6.58 21.98 15.65
C ASN A 142 5.43 22.32 14.69
N CYS A 143 4.43 21.45 14.58
CA CYS A 143 3.17 21.80 13.97
C CYS A 143 2.49 22.80 14.91
N PRO A 144 2.23 24.04 14.47
CA PRO A 144 1.42 24.95 15.27
C PRO A 144 0.02 24.33 15.47
N PRO A 145 -0.62 24.56 16.64
CA PRO A 145 -1.97 24.09 16.87
C PRO A 145 -2.91 24.69 15.80
N PRO A 146 -3.97 23.95 15.39
CA PRO A 146 -4.93 24.49 14.43
C PRO A 146 -5.55 25.78 14.99
N PRO A 147 -5.76 26.81 14.14
CA PRO A 147 -6.39 28.05 14.58
C PRO A 147 -7.79 27.76 15.14
N PRO A 148 -8.25 28.49 16.17
CA PRO A 148 -9.60 28.31 16.70
C PRO A 148 -10.62 28.56 15.60
N LEU A 149 -11.61 27.67 15.48
CA LEU A 149 -12.73 27.82 14.55
C LEU A 149 -13.43 29.16 14.84
N ARG A 150 -13.38 30.08 13.89
CA ARG A 150 -14.13 31.34 13.99
C ARG A 150 -15.61 30.99 13.89
N ALA A 151 -16.37 31.27 14.94
CA ALA A 151 -17.83 31.21 14.88
C ALA A 151 -18.31 32.23 13.83
N ASN A 152 -18.94 31.76 12.76
CA ASN A 152 -19.60 32.60 11.78
C ASN A 152 -20.76 33.33 12.46
N ALA A 153 -20.56 34.61 12.77
CA ALA A 153 -21.63 35.54 13.07
C ALA A 153 -22.22 36.04 11.75
N GLY A 154 -23.28 35.38 11.29
CA GLY A 154 -24.09 35.82 10.16
C GLY A 154 -25.54 35.46 10.43
N GLY A 155 -26.39 36.49 10.61
CA GLY A 155 -27.84 36.34 10.66
C GLY A 155 -28.51 37.42 11.52
N GLY A 156 -29.12 38.42 10.87
CA GLY A 156 -29.98 39.40 11.53
C GLY A 156 -30.17 40.69 10.74
N ASP A 157 -30.65 40.59 9.50
CA ASP A 157 -31.39 41.68 8.87
C ASP A 157 -32.72 41.86 9.61
N GLU A 158 -32.98 43.03 10.20
CA GLU A 158 -34.31 43.49 10.65
C GLU A 158 -34.50 44.95 10.25
N ASP A 159 -35.19 45.12 9.12
CA ASP A 159 -36.30 46.01 8.80
C ASP A 159 -36.35 47.48 9.31
N SER A 160 -36.55 48.35 8.30
CA SER A 160 -37.32 49.62 8.23
C SER A 160 -37.64 50.41 9.49
#